data_AF-A0A358QRI2-F1
#
_entry.id   AF-A0A358QRI2-F1
#
_cell.length_a   1.000
_cell.length_b   1.000
_cell.length_c   1.000
_cell.angle_alpha   90.00
_cell.angle_beta   90.00
_cell.angle_gamma   90.00
#
_symmetry.space_group_name_H-M   'P 1'
#
loop_
_entity.id
_entity.type
_entity.pdbx_description
1 polymer ?
#
loop_
_entity_poly.entity_id
_entity_poly.type
_entity_poly.pdbx_seq_one_letter_code
_entity_poly.pdbx_strand_id
1 'polypeptide(L)'
;MQRAVGRGRAVAPEGETAPARAWDGRVHPVRDQEDRIDRAVRVVRDAAEARERGAVRDDGPSGPDGMDELSSLRLRLERMTALDKLKSDFMNLTTHELRSPLAIVYGYLSMMESGMLGDLATELREAVTSSIQSVELMMQLVTELV
;
A
#
# COMPACT_ATOMS: atom_id res chain seq x y z
N MET A 1 22.03 -1.93 -9.08
CA MET A 1 22.20 -0.57 -8.54
C MET A 1 23.02 -0.66 -7.26
N GLN A 2 24.08 0.15 -7.14
CA GLN A 2 25.24 -0.07 -6.25
C GLN A 2 24.89 0.01 -4.76
N ARG A 3 25.41 -0.97 -3.98
CA ARG A 3 25.30 -1.02 -2.52
C ARG A 3 26.37 -0.12 -1.90
N ALA A 4 25.97 1.00 -1.31
CA ALA A 4 26.88 1.81 -0.51
C ALA A 4 26.99 1.21 0.90
N VAL A 5 28.02 0.39 1.11
CA VAL A 5 28.40 -0.11 2.45
C VAL A 5 29.37 0.90 3.05
N GLY A 6 28.89 1.79 3.92
CA GLY A 6 29.75 2.69 4.68
C GLY A 6 30.11 2.09 6.04
N ARG A 7 31.38 1.70 6.24
CA ARG A 7 31.92 1.39 7.57
C ARG A 7 32.36 2.68 8.24
N GLY A 8 31.64 3.13 9.26
CA GLY A 8 32.03 4.28 10.07
C GLY A 8 32.55 3.84 11.44
N ARG A 9 33.73 4.32 11.83
CA ARG A 9 34.24 4.21 13.20
C ARG A 9 33.95 5.53 13.91
N ALA A 10 33.06 5.53 14.90
CA ALA A 10 32.93 6.69 15.78
C ALA A 10 34.06 6.62 16.83
N VAL A 11 34.84 7.70 16.92
CA VAL A 11 35.78 7.93 18.01
C VAL A 11 34.96 8.36 19.23
N ALA A 12 35.18 7.73 20.38
CA ALA A 12 34.50 8.08 21.62
C ALA A 12 34.82 9.54 22.01
N PRO A 13 33.86 10.30 22.59
CA PRO A 13 34.18 11.61 23.17
C PRO A 13 35.26 11.45 24.23
N GLU A 14 36.27 12.32 24.18
CA GLU A 14 37.44 12.29 25.06
C GLU A 14 37.01 12.32 26.54
N GLY A 15 37.42 11.31 27.30
CA GLY A 15 37.31 11.32 28.77
C GLY A 15 36.98 9.99 29.44
N GLU A 16 36.51 8.96 28.72
CA GLU A 16 36.08 7.71 29.34
C GLU A 16 36.82 6.50 28.76
N THR A 17 37.65 5.87 29.59
CA THR A 17 38.38 4.62 29.26
C THR A 17 37.43 3.42 29.39
N ALA A 18 36.35 3.42 28.61
CA ALA A 18 35.54 2.23 28.40
C ALA A 18 36.19 1.33 27.33
N PRO A 19 36.13 -0.01 27.45
CA PRO A 19 36.63 -0.90 26.41
C PRO A 19 35.94 -0.57 25.08
N ALA A 20 36.71 -0.50 23.99
CA ALA A 20 36.22 -0.13 22.67
C ALA A 20 35.12 -1.11 22.21
N ARG A 21 33.86 -0.80 22.49
CA ARG A 21 32.71 -1.58 22.02
C ARG A 21 32.58 -1.40 20.52
N ALA A 22 32.75 -2.50 19.78
CA ALA A 22 32.57 -2.51 18.34
C ALA A 22 31.08 -2.65 18.03
N TRP A 23 30.53 -1.71 17.27
CA TRP A 23 29.14 -1.74 16.83
C TRP A 23 29.12 -1.98 15.32
N ASP A 24 28.36 -2.96 14.87
CA ASP A 24 28.05 -3.12 13.44
C ASP A 24 26.68 -2.52 13.15
N GLY A 25 26.58 -1.71 12.10
CA GLY A 25 25.39 -0.94 11.79
C GLY A 25 25.05 -1.02 10.30
N ARG A 26 23.82 -1.42 9.99
CA ARG A 26 23.29 -1.40 8.62
C ARG A 26 22.09 -0.48 8.53
N VAL A 27 22.05 0.34 7.49
CA VAL A 27 20.94 1.26 7.21
C VAL A 27 20.19 0.77 5.97
N HIS A 28 18.88 0.59 6.10
CA HIS A 28 17.98 0.22 5.02
C HIS A 28 17.03 1.38 4.74
N PRO A 29 17.05 1.97 3.52
CA PRO A 29 16.03 2.95 3.14
C PRO A 29 14.69 2.23 2.92
N VAL A 30 13.63 2.80 3.48
CA VAL A 30 12.23 2.43 3.25
C VAL A 30 11.67 3.44 2.27
N ARG A 31 11.14 2.95 1.15
CA ARG A 31 10.58 3.75 0.07
C ARG A 31 9.07 3.72 0.11
N ASP A 32 8.43 4.80 -0.34
CA ASP A 32 6.98 4.90 -0.50
C ASP A 32 6.50 4.30 -1.83
N GLN A 33 5.20 4.41 -2.11
CA GLN A 33 4.57 3.88 -3.33
C GLN A 33 4.99 4.61 -4.63
N GLU A 34 5.67 5.76 -4.51
CA GLU A 34 6.19 6.56 -5.63
C GLU A 34 7.72 6.41 -5.78
N ASP A 35 8.30 5.37 -5.17
CA ASP A 35 9.75 5.05 -5.15
C ASP A 35 10.64 6.12 -4.49
N ARG A 36 10.05 7.05 -3.74
CA ARG A 36 10.80 8.07 -2.97
C ARG A 36 11.18 7.49 -1.60
N ILE A 37 12.34 7.88 -1.08
CA ILE A 37 12.78 7.43 0.25
C ILE A 37 11.99 8.20 1.32
N ASP A 38 11.06 7.53 2.00
CA ASP A 38 10.25 8.10 3.08
C ASP A 38 10.96 7.98 4.45
N ARG A 39 11.62 6.85 4.72
CA ARG A 39 12.26 6.58 6.02
C ARG A 39 13.55 5.78 5.87
N ALA A 40 14.36 5.74 6.92
CA ALA A 40 15.52 4.85 7.00
C ALA A 40 15.52 4.09 8.32
N VAL A 41 15.64 2.76 8.25
CA VAL A 41 15.75 1.89 9.43
C VAL A 41 17.23 1.59 9.64
N ARG A 42 17.75 1.95 10.82
CA ARG A 42 19.11 1.61 11.25
C ARG A 42 19.05 0.44 12.22
N VAL A 43 19.64 -0.68 11.83
CA VAL A 43 19.85 -1.84 12.72
C VAL A 43 21.28 -1.75 13.25
N VAL A 44 21.44 -1.74 14.57
CA VAL A 44 22.74 -1.71 15.25
C VAL A 44 22.85 -2.98 16.09
N ARG A 45 23.93 -3.76 15.88
CA ARG A 45 24.30 -4.90 16.73
C ARG A 45 25.57 -4.60 17.51
N ASP A 46 25.59 -4.97 18.79
CA ASP A 46 26.80 -4.96 19.62
C ASP A 46 27.67 -6.17 19.25
N ALA A 47 28.93 -5.93 18.88
CA ALA A 47 29.88 -6.96 18.43
C ALA A 47 31.01 -7.20 19.44
N ALA A 48 30.92 -6.67 20.66
CA ALA A 48 31.97 -6.81 21.68
C ALA A 48 32.16 -8.25 22.19
N GLU A 49 31.09 -9.06 22.27
CA GLU A 49 31.14 -10.42 22.83
C GLU A 49 31.53 -11.52 21.82
N ALA A 50 31.55 -11.22 20.52
CA ALA A 50 31.71 -12.24 19.47
C ALA A 50 33.16 -12.71 19.25
N ARG A 51 34.15 -12.14 19.96
CA ARG A 51 35.58 -12.44 19.75
C ARG A 51 36.12 -13.57 20.62
N GLU A 52 35.56 -13.84 21.79
CA GLU A 52 36.20 -14.73 22.78
C GLU A 52 35.68 -16.17 22.80
N ARG A 53 34.57 -16.47 22.13
CA ARG A 53 34.09 -17.85 21.96
C ARG A 53 34.15 -18.18 20.48
N GLY A 54 35.06 -19.08 20.12
CA GLY A 54 35.39 -19.42 18.75
C GLY A 54 34.17 -19.49 17.83
N ALA A 55 34.23 -18.75 16.74
CA ALA A 55 33.40 -18.85 15.54
C ALA A 55 32.07 -19.60 15.73
N VAL A 56 31.15 -19.01 16.52
CA VAL A 56 29.74 -19.26 16.25
C VAL A 56 29.53 -18.62 14.89
N ARG A 57 29.43 -19.48 13.88
CA ARG A 57 29.04 -19.12 12.53
C ARG A 57 27.78 -18.26 12.68
N ASP A 58 27.91 -16.95 12.44
CA ASP A 58 26.75 -16.08 12.27
C ASP A 58 26.11 -16.56 10.98
N ASP A 59 25.31 -17.61 11.11
CA ASP A 59 24.30 -18.04 10.17
C ASP A 59 23.21 -16.96 10.22
N GLY A 60 23.57 -15.72 9.89
CA GLY A 60 22.61 -14.83 9.23
C GLY A 60 22.01 -15.60 8.05
N PRO A 61 20.89 -15.15 7.45
CA PRO A 61 20.18 -15.89 6.41
C PRO A 61 20.98 -16.14 5.10
N SER A 62 22.30 -15.99 5.12
CA SER A 62 23.28 -16.37 4.12
C SER A 62 23.53 -17.89 3.99
N GLY A 63 22.93 -18.74 4.84
CA GLY A 63 22.83 -20.19 4.60
C GLY A 63 21.79 -20.51 3.52
N PRO A 64 21.84 -21.69 2.87
CA PRO A 64 20.86 -22.07 1.82
C PRO A 64 19.40 -21.85 2.28
N ASP A 65 19.08 -22.21 3.52
CA ASP A 65 17.75 -22.02 4.12
C ASP A 65 17.28 -20.55 4.19
N GLY A 66 18.18 -19.61 4.47
CA GLY A 66 17.79 -18.20 4.62
C GLY A 66 17.57 -17.48 3.28
N MET A 67 18.29 -17.88 2.23
CA MET A 67 17.99 -17.42 0.88
C MET A 67 16.71 -18.03 0.33
N ASP A 68 16.43 -19.28 0.66
CA ASP A 68 15.17 -19.94 0.31
C ASP A 68 13.99 -19.25 1.02
N GLU A 69 14.11 -18.92 2.30
CA GLU A 69 13.08 -18.19 3.05
C GLU A 69 12.84 -16.78 2.48
N LEU A 70 13.91 -16.01 2.22
CA LEU A 70 13.81 -14.68 1.60
C LEU A 70 13.18 -14.73 0.20
N SER A 71 13.51 -15.74 -0.60
CA SER A 71 12.90 -15.94 -1.92
C SER A 71 11.41 -16.28 -1.79
N SER A 72 11.03 -17.11 -0.82
CA SER A 72 9.64 -17.47 -0.56
C SER A 72 8.81 -16.28 -0.09
N LEU A 73 9.38 -15.40 0.75
CA LEU A 73 8.75 -14.18 1.22
C LEU A 73 8.56 -13.18 0.08
N ARG A 74 9.58 -13.00 -0.76
CA ARG A 74 9.46 -12.16 -1.97
C ARG A 74 8.37 -12.67 -2.91
N LEU A 75 8.34 -13.99 -3.17
CA LEU A 75 7.31 -14.59 -4.01
C LEU A 75 5.90 -14.41 -3.43
N ARG A 76 5.74 -14.50 -2.10
CA ARG A 76 4.47 -14.22 -1.43
C ARG A 76 4.06 -12.76 -1.56
N LEU A 77 4.99 -11.83 -1.35
CA LEU A 77 4.72 -10.39 -1.52
C LEU A 77 4.34 -10.07 -2.97
N GLU A 78 5.08 -10.57 -3.95
CA GLU A 78 4.77 -10.39 -5.37
C GLU A 78 3.37 -10.90 -5.72
N ARG A 79 2.98 -12.07 -5.19
CA ARG A 79 1.63 -12.62 -5.36
C ARG A 79 0.56 -11.77 -4.70
N MET A 80 0.80 -11.28 -3.48
CA MET A 80 -0.13 -10.38 -2.80
C MET A 80 -0.32 -9.08 -3.58
N THR A 81 0.76 -8.44 -4.02
CA THR A 81 0.69 -7.22 -4.82
C THR A 81 -0.03 -7.45 -6.15
N ALA A 82 0.18 -8.58 -6.80
CA ALA A 82 -0.55 -8.94 -8.01
C ALA A 82 -2.06 -9.12 -7.76
N LEU A 83 -2.44 -9.75 -6.64
CA LEU A 83 -3.84 -9.91 -6.24
C LEU A 83 -4.49 -8.58 -5.89
N ASP A 84 -3.80 -7.73 -5.13
CA ASP A 84 -4.29 -6.39 -4.77
C ASP A 84 -4.50 -5.55 -6.02
N LYS A 85 -3.57 -5.60 -6.98
CA LYS A 85 -3.73 -4.94 -8.28
C LYS A 85 -4.95 -5.46 -9.04
N LEU A 86 -5.12 -6.78 -9.16
CA LEU A 86 -6.28 -7.37 -9.83
C LEU A 86 -7.60 -6.96 -9.17
N LYS A 87 -7.62 -6.89 -7.83
CA LYS A 87 -8.78 -6.42 -7.07
C LYS A 87 -9.07 -4.96 -7.40
N SER A 88 -8.08 -4.07 -7.34
CA SER A 88 -8.25 -2.65 -7.68
C SER A 88 -8.73 -2.47 -9.12
N ASP A 89 -8.11 -3.17 -10.08
CA ASP A 89 -8.50 -3.11 -11.50
C ASP A 89 -9.95 -3.57 -11.71
N PHE A 90 -10.35 -4.65 -11.03
CA PHE A 90 -11.73 -5.15 -11.08
C PHE A 90 -12.74 -4.15 -10.49
N MET A 91 -12.43 -3.56 -9.33
CA MET A 91 -13.31 -2.57 -8.69
C MET A 91 -13.46 -1.32 -9.55
N ASN A 92 -12.34 -0.81 -10.09
CA ASN A 92 -12.34 0.34 -11.01
C ASN A 92 -13.22 0.07 -12.23
N LEU A 93 -12.99 -1.06 -12.90
CA LEU A 93 -13.76 -1.45 -14.07
C LEU A 93 -15.25 -1.56 -13.75
N THR A 94 -15.59 -2.26 -12.66
CA THR A 94 -16.98 -2.44 -12.24
C THR A 94 -17.66 -1.10 -11.95
N THR A 95 -17.00 -0.18 -11.25
CA THR A 95 -17.52 1.17 -10.97
C THR A 95 -17.76 1.97 -12.25
N HIS A 96 -16.84 1.92 -13.22
CA HIS A 96 -17.02 2.57 -14.52
C HIS A 96 -18.21 2.02 -15.28
N GLU A 97 -18.34 0.69 -15.35
CA GLU A 97 -19.43 0.01 -16.05
C GLU A 97 -20.79 0.21 -15.37
N LEU A 98 -20.84 0.43 -14.04
CA LEU A 98 -22.07 0.75 -13.31
C LEU A 98 -22.49 2.22 -13.45
N ARG A 99 -21.54 3.15 -13.62
CA ARG A 99 -21.85 4.58 -13.78
C ARG A 99 -22.66 4.85 -15.03
N SER A 100 -22.34 4.18 -16.13
CA SER A 100 -23.02 4.35 -17.43
C SER A 100 -24.54 4.03 -17.39
N PRO A 101 -24.99 2.84 -16.95
CA PRO A 101 -26.40 2.52 -16.84
C PRO A 101 -27.13 3.39 -15.80
N LEU A 102 -26.49 3.75 -14.68
CA LEU A 102 -27.08 4.69 -13.72
C LEU A 102 -27.29 6.08 -14.31
N ALA A 103 -26.34 6.58 -15.11
CA ALA A 103 -26.47 7.85 -15.81
C ALA A 103 -27.63 7.83 -16.83
N ILE A 104 -27.83 6.70 -17.53
CA ILE A 104 -28.96 6.51 -18.44
C ILE A 104 -30.29 6.57 -17.67
N VAL A 105 -30.41 5.84 -16.56
CA VAL A 105 -31.62 5.85 -15.72
C VAL A 105 -31.89 7.24 -15.17
N TYR A 106 -30.87 7.90 -14.62
CA TYR A 106 -30.97 9.28 -14.14
C TYR A 106 -31.46 10.22 -15.24
N GLY A 107 -30.88 10.13 -16.44
CA GLY A 107 -31.28 10.95 -17.58
C GLY A 107 -32.75 10.79 -17.94
N TYR A 108 -33.27 9.56 -17.98
CA TYR A 108 -34.71 9.33 -18.21
C TYR A 108 -35.57 9.92 -17.09
N LEU A 109 -35.19 9.72 -15.83
CA LEU A 109 -35.93 10.27 -14.69
C LEU A 109 -35.95 11.80 -14.70
N SER A 110 -34.83 12.46 -15.02
CA SER A 110 -34.76 13.92 -15.18
C SER A 110 -35.62 14.41 -16.36
N MET A 111 -35.67 13.67 -17.47
CA MET A 111 -36.56 13.98 -18.58
C MET A 111 -38.04 13.81 -18.22
N MET A 112 -38.39 12.82 -17.40
CA MET A 112 -39.75 12.67 -16.85
C MET A 112 -40.09 13.83 -15.88
N GLU A 113 -39.18 14.16 -14.96
CA GLU A 113 -39.38 15.23 -13.98
C GLU A 113 -39.58 16.60 -14.65
N SER A 114 -38.79 16.89 -15.69
CA SER A 114 -38.86 18.12 -16.48
C SER A 114 -40.08 18.20 -17.42
N GLY A 115 -40.87 17.12 -17.54
CA GLY A 115 -42.04 17.06 -18.43
C GLY A 115 -41.69 16.85 -19.91
N MET A 116 -40.42 16.63 -20.26
CA MET A 116 -39.98 16.37 -21.64
C MET A 116 -40.60 15.10 -22.22
N LEU A 117 -40.97 14.14 -21.36
CA LEU A 117 -41.64 12.89 -21.74
C LEU A 117 -43.16 12.93 -21.52
N GLY A 118 -43.73 14.13 -21.35
CA GLY A 118 -45.14 14.35 -21.08
C GLY A 118 -45.43 14.64 -19.60
N ASP A 119 -46.67 15.03 -19.32
CA ASP A 119 -47.10 15.38 -17.97
C ASP A 119 -47.24 14.15 -17.08
N LEU A 120 -46.63 14.21 -15.90
CA LEU A 120 -46.77 13.21 -14.86
C LEU A 120 -48.01 13.49 -14.00
N ALA A 121 -48.79 12.44 -13.70
CA ALA A 121 -49.76 12.50 -12.62
C ALA A 121 -49.08 12.85 -11.29
N THR A 122 -49.81 13.47 -10.37
CA THR A 122 -49.27 13.95 -9.09
C THR A 122 -48.58 12.84 -8.29
N GLU A 123 -49.19 11.66 -8.26
CA GLU A 123 -48.68 10.47 -7.54
C GLU A 123 -47.37 9.95 -8.16
N LEU A 124 -47.23 10.07 -9.48
CA LEU A 124 -46.02 9.68 -10.22
C LEU A 124 -44.88 10.68 -10.01
N ARG A 125 -45.19 11.97 -9.82
CA ARG A 125 -44.18 13.01 -9.60
C ARG A 125 -43.36 12.74 -8.33
N GLU A 126 -44.03 12.41 -7.23
CA GLU A 126 -43.34 12.06 -5.98
C GLU A 126 -42.46 10.81 -6.14
N ALA A 127 -42.97 9.78 -6.83
CA ALA A 127 -42.22 8.56 -7.10
C ALA A 127 -40.97 8.81 -7.98
N VAL A 128 -41.08 9.67 -9.00
CA VAL A 128 -39.94 10.06 -9.86
C VAL A 128 -38.90 10.83 -9.05
N THR A 129 -39.30 11.82 -8.25
CA THR A 129 -38.37 12.58 -7.40
C THR A 129 -37.64 11.67 -6.40
N SER A 130 -38.34 10.73 -5.75
CA SER A 130 -37.71 9.76 -4.85
C SER A 130 -36.76 8.80 -5.58
N SER A 131 -37.11 8.41 -6.82
CA SER A 131 -36.25 7.57 -7.66
C SER A 131 -34.96 8.31 -8.06
N ILE A 132 -35.05 9.60 -8.38
CA ILE A 132 -33.87 10.44 -8.69
C ILE A 132 -32.91 10.46 -7.50
N GLN A 133 -33.41 10.76 -6.30
CA GLN A 133 -32.60 10.77 -5.07
C GLN A 133 -31.90 9.43 -4.82
N SER A 134 -32.60 8.32 -5.08
CA SER A 134 -32.04 6.98 -4.92
C SER A 134 -30.93 6.70 -5.95
N VAL A 135 -31.09 7.13 -7.20
CA VAL A 135 -30.07 6.99 -8.24
C VAL A 135 -28.85 7.87 -7.96
N GLU A 136 -29.05 9.10 -7.48
CA GLU A 136 -27.95 9.97 -7.05
C GLU A 136 -27.13 9.35 -5.92
N LEU A 137 -27.80 8.79 -4.91
CA LEU A 137 -27.14 8.05 -3.84
C LEU A 137 -26.35 6.85 -4.39
N MET A 138 -26.94 6.07 -5.30
CA MET A 138 -26.23 4.94 -5.93
C MET A 138 -24.98 5.40 -6.69
N MET A 139 -25.07 6.51 -7.43
CA MET A 139 -23.91 7.06 -8.15
C MET A 139 -22.81 7.52 -7.19
N GLN A 140 -23.16 8.08 -6.04
CA GLN A 140 -22.22 8.46 -4.98
C GLN A 140 -21.53 7.22 -4.40
N LEU A 141 -22.31 6.22 -3.94
CA LEU A 141 -21.78 5.00 -3.34
C LEU A 141 -20.87 4.21 -4.28
N VAL A 142 -21.23 4.13 -5.57
CA VAL A 142 -20.41 3.47 -6.59
C VAL A 142 -19.10 4.22 -6.84
N THR A 143 -19.11 5.55 -6.69
CA THR A 143 -17.89 6.36 -6.83
C THR A 143 -16.99 6.26 -5.60
N GLU A 144 -17.54 6.10 -4.40
CA GLU A 144 -16.79 5.87 -3.16
C GLU A 144 -16.17 4.47 -3.04
N LEU A 145 -16.59 3.53 -3.89
CA LEU A 145 -16.11 2.15 -3.89
C LEU A 145 -14.66 1.99 -4.40
N VAL A 146 -14.13 3.05 -5.02
CA VAL A 146 -12.83 3.10 -5.70
C VAL A 146 -11.88 4.07 -5.01
#